data_AF-A0A918GUM6-F1
#
_entry.id   AF-A0A918GUM6-F1
#
_cell.length_a   1.000
_cell.length_b   1.000
_cell.length_c   1.000
_cell.angle_alpha   90.00
_cell.angle_beta   90.00
_cell.angle_gamma   90.00
#
_symmetry.space_group_name_H-M   'P 1'
#
loop_
_entity.id
_entity.type
_entity.pdbx_description
1 polymer ?
#
loop_
_entity_poly.entity_id
_entity_poly.type
_entity_poly.pdbx_seq_one_letter_code
_entity_poly.pdbx_strand_id
1 'polypeptide(L)'
;MLRYYEEQGLITPRRLDNGYREYDEYLIDRVHKIRGLLDAGVPTRIIGDMLPCLDQGPEIVVTDPDPELREMLLAQREKMTERIAFLEQNRDALTRHIEAMDIMAGVLPARGAR
;
A
#
# COMPACT_ATOMS: atom_id res chain seq x y z
N MET A 1 1.44 -5.72 -15.77
CA MET A 1 1.87 -5.73 -14.36
C MET A 1 3.31 -6.19 -14.18
N LEU A 2 3.70 -7.41 -14.58
CA LEU A 2 5.09 -7.89 -14.41
C LEU A 2 6.16 -6.98 -15.05
N ARG A 3 5.88 -6.47 -16.25
CA ARG A 3 6.77 -5.50 -16.91
C ARG A 3 7.07 -4.24 -16.09
N TYR A 4 6.09 -3.75 -15.31
CA TYR A 4 6.31 -2.60 -14.44
C TYR A 4 7.25 -2.95 -13.30
N TYR A 5 7.09 -4.13 -12.68
CA TYR A 5 8.02 -4.58 -11.64
C TYR A 5 9.43 -4.84 -12.17
N GLU A 6 9.57 -5.33 -13.41
CA GLU A 6 10.87 -5.41 -14.11
C GLU A 6 11.48 -4.03 -14.34
N GLU A 7 10.69 -3.06 -14.84
CA GLU A 7 11.14 -1.68 -15.07
C GLU A 7 11.54 -0.96 -13.77
N GLN A 8 10.92 -1.32 -12.64
CA GLN A 8 11.28 -0.82 -11.32
C GLN A 8 12.39 -1.65 -10.63
N GLY A 9 12.94 -2.66 -11.29
CA GLY A 9 14.03 -3.51 -10.76
C GLY A 9 13.61 -4.44 -9.60
N LEU A 10 12.31 -4.60 -9.35
CA LEU A 10 11.80 -5.42 -8.26
C LEU A 10 11.89 -6.92 -8.55
N ILE A 11 11.78 -7.28 -9.83
CA ILE A 11 11.88 -8.65 -10.34
C ILE A 11 12.80 -8.68 -11.56
N THR A 12 13.57 -9.76 -11.68
CA THR A 12 14.50 -9.96 -12.80
C THR A 12 14.31 -11.38 -13.33
N PRO A 13 13.45 -11.59 -14.35
CA PRO A 13 13.25 -12.92 -14.93
C PRO A 13 14.49 -13.39 -15.68
N ARG A 14 14.73 -14.70 -15.65
CA ARG A 14 15.76 -15.32 -16.48
C ARG A 14 15.31 -15.26 -17.94
N ARG A 15 16.25 -14.94 -18.84
CA ARG A 15 16.01 -15.08 -20.28
C ARG A 15 16.48 -16.46 -20.73
N LEU A 16 15.60 -17.16 -21.43
CA LEU A 16 15.91 -18.41 -22.09
C LEU A 16 16.58 -18.13 -23.46
N ASP A 17 17.29 -19.12 -23.99
CA ASP A 17 18.02 -19.01 -25.28
C ASP A 17 17.09 -18.69 -26.46
N ASN A 18 15.80 -19.01 -26.35
CA ASN A 18 14.76 -18.69 -27.32
C ASN A 18 14.19 -17.25 -27.18
N GLY A 19 14.74 -16.44 -26.27
CA GLY A 19 14.32 -15.06 -26.02
C GLY A 19 13.10 -14.91 -25.10
N TYR A 20 12.52 -16.00 -24.60
CA TYR A 20 11.39 -15.95 -23.67
C TYR A 20 11.86 -15.64 -22.24
N ARG A 21 10.97 -15.02 -21.46
CA ARG A 21 11.14 -14.81 -20.02
C ARG A 21 10.67 -16.04 -19.26
N GLU A 22 11.50 -16.54 -18.38
CA GLU A 22 11.14 -17.58 -17.42
C GLU A 22 11.01 -16.93 -16.04
N TYR A 23 9.89 -17.23 -15.39
CA TYR A 23 9.62 -16.87 -14.00
C TYR A 23 9.60 -18.17 -13.21
N ASP A 24 10.55 -18.33 -12.30
CA ASP A 24 10.60 -19.45 -11.38
C ASP A 24 9.66 -19.23 -10.19
N GLU A 25 9.52 -20.26 -9.35
CA GLU A 25 8.68 -20.22 -8.15
C GLU A 25 9.09 -19.09 -7.19
N TYR A 26 10.39 -18.81 -7.09
CA TYR A 26 10.93 -17.68 -6.34
C TYR A 26 10.39 -16.33 -6.83
N LEU A 27 10.37 -16.10 -8.14
CA LEU A 27 9.83 -14.87 -8.71
C LEU A 27 8.31 -14.76 -8.50
N ILE A 28 7.59 -15.89 -8.49
CA ILE A 28 6.16 -15.92 -8.17
C ILE A 28 5.94 -15.47 -6.71
N ASP A 29 6.65 -16.07 -5.76
CA ASP A 29 6.57 -15.71 -4.34
C ASP A 29 6.96 -14.25 -4.11
N ARG A 30 8.00 -13.78 -4.80
CA ARG A 30 8.44 -12.38 -4.76
C ARG A 30 7.35 -11.42 -5.25
N VAL A 31 6.63 -11.77 -6.32
CA VAL A 31 5.49 -10.98 -6.81
C VAL A 31 4.36 -10.94 -5.79
N HIS A 32 4.08 -12.04 -5.10
CA HIS A 32 3.07 -12.06 -4.03
C HIS A 32 3.46 -11.12 -2.87
N LYS A 33 4.73 -11.12 -2.45
CA LYS A 33 5.23 -10.18 -1.43
C LYS A 33 5.12 -8.72 -1.86
N ILE A 34 5.56 -8.41 -3.08
CA ILE A 34 5.45 -7.06 -3.65
C ILE A 34 3.98 -6.62 -3.62
N ARG A 35 3.05 -7.50 -4.00
CA ARG A 35 1.62 -7.19 -3.98
C ARG A 35 1.11 -6.94 -2.56
N GLY A 36 1.45 -7.79 -1.60
CA GLY A 36 1.07 -7.59 -0.20
C GLY A 36 1.58 -6.27 0.38
N LEU A 37 2.81 -5.87 0.06
CA LEU A 37 3.39 -4.60 0.50
C LEU A 37 2.72 -3.40 -0.17
N LEU A 38 2.40 -3.49 -1.46
CA LEU A 38 1.65 -2.45 -2.17
C LEU A 38 0.24 -2.29 -1.61
N ASP A 39 -0.45 -3.40 -1.30
CA ASP A 39 -1.79 -3.38 -0.71
C ASP A 39 -1.76 -2.80 0.72
N ALA A 40 -0.63 -2.93 1.43
CA ALA A 40 -0.37 -2.27 2.71
C ALA A 40 -0.02 -0.76 2.58
N GLY A 41 0.04 -0.23 1.37
CA GLY A 41 0.35 1.18 1.10
C GLY A 41 1.85 1.51 1.09
N VAL A 42 2.73 0.50 1.06
CA VAL A 42 4.17 0.71 0.98
C VAL A 42 4.53 1.12 -0.46
N PRO A 43 5.24 2.24 -0.68
CA PRO A 43 5.62 2.68 -2.02
C PRO A 43 6.70 1.77 -2.61
N THR A 44 6.65 1.58 -3.94
CA THR A 44 7.57 0.72 -4.71
C THR A 44 9.04 0.95 -4.40
N ARG A 45 9.43 2.20 -4.13
CA ARG A 45 10.81 2.53 -3.73
C ARG A 45 11.23 1.80 -2.45
N ILE A 46 10.41 1.89 -1.40
CA ILE A 46 10.68 1.21 -0.11
C ILE A 46 10.59 -0.29 -0.27
N ILE A 47 9.67 -0.78 -1.11
CA ILE A 47 9.61 -2.22 -1.43
C ILE A 47 10.95 -2.68 -2.01
N GLY A 48 11.53 -1.92 -2.95
CA GLY A 48 12.86 -2.20 -3.49
C GLY A 48 13.94 -2.33 -2.40
N ASP A 49 13.92 -1.45 -1.41
CA ASP A 49 14.87 -1.44 -0.29
C ASP A 49 14.59 -2.58 0.72
N MET A 50 13.35 -3.03 0.84
CA MET A 50 12.97 -4.17 1.69
C MET A 50 13.36 -5.51 1.09
N LEU A 51 13.25 -5.65 -0.23
CA LEU A 51 13.40 -6.94 -0.93
C LEU A 51 14.71 -7.70 -0.65
N PRO A 52 15.88 -7.07 -0.45
CA PRO A 52 17.11 -7.74 -0.04
C PRO A 52 17.05 -8.32 1.39
N CYS A 53 16.26 -7.72 2.27
CA CYS A 53 16.07 -8.13 3.66
C CYS A 53 14.92 -9.14 3.83
N LEU A 54 14.21 -9.50 2.75
CA LEU A 54 13.15 -10.50 2.80
C LEU A 54 13.70 -11.89 2.53
N ASP A 55 13.25 -12.87 3.31
CA ASP A 55 13.55 -14.27 3.06
C ASP A 55 13.03 -14.73 1.67
N GLN A 56 13.52 -15.87 1.18
CA GLN A 56 13.11 -16.43 -0.11
C GLN A 56 11.78 -17.20 -0.06
N GLY A 57 11.27 -17.56 1.13
CA GLY A 57 9.97 -18.25 1.26
C GLY A 57 8.76 -17.35 0.92
N PRO A 58 7.52 -17.84 0.99
CA PRO A 58 6.33 -17.07 0.60
C PRO A 58 5.93 -15.97 1.61
N GLU A 59 6.35 -16.08 2.87
CA GLU A 59 6.00 -15.14 3.92
C GLU A 59 6.86 -13.86 3.91
N ILE A 60 6.28 -12.73 4.33
CA ILE A 60 7.03 -11.48 4.53
C ILE A 60 7.76 -11.57 5.88
N VAL A 61 8.92 -12.20 5.86
CA VAL A 61 9.85 -12.26 7.00
C VAL A 61 11.00 -11.30 6.73
N VAL A 62 11.13 -10.28 7.56
CA VAL A 62 12.23 -9.30 7.48
C VAL A 62 13.39 -9.80 8.33
N THR A 63 14.52 -10.05 7.71
CA THR A 63 15.77 -10.46 8.36
C THR A 63 16.80 -9.35 8.19
N ASP A 64 17.38 -8.90 9.31
CA ASP A 64 18.40 -7.85 9.36
C ASP A 64 18.04 -6.55 8.60
N PRO A 65 16.97 -5.84 9.02
CA PRO A 65 16.59 -4.59 8.37
C PRO A 65 17.60 -3.49 8.67
N ASP A 66 18.02 -2.79 7.62
CA ASP A 66 18.78 -1.54 7.73
C ASP A 66 17.99 -0.53 8.60
N PRO A 67 18.62 0.13 9.60
CA PRO A 67 18.02 1.23 10.34
C PRO A 67 17.41 2.32 9.44
N GLU A 68 17.99 2.61 8.28
CA GLU A 68 17.46 3.60 7.33
C GLU A 68 16.10 3.14 6.76
N LEU A 69 15.98 1.87 6.40
CA LEU A 69 14.73 1.28 5.92
C LEU A 69 13.62 1.39 6.98
N ARG A 70 13.96 1.16 8.26
CA ARG A 70 13.01 1.32 9.36
C ARG A 70 12.50 2.76 9.48
N GLU A 71 13.39 3.75 9.38
CA GLU A 71 12.99 5.17 9.42
C GLU A 71 12.12 5.56 8.21
N MET A 72 12.42 5.03 7.03
CA MET A 72 11.56 5.22 5.84
C MET A 72 10.14 4.66 6.05
N LEU A 73 10.01 3.47 6.64
CA LEU A 73 8.72 2.87 6.96
C LEU A 73 7.95 3.69 8.02
N LEU A 74 8.63 4.18 9.06
CA LEU A 74 8.03 5.06 10.06
C LEU A 74 7.51 6.36 9.43
N ALA A 75 8.30 6.98 8.55
CA ALA A 75 7.90 8.19 7.84
C ALA A 75 6.70 7.96 6.92
N GLN A 76 6.61 6.82 6.23
CA GLN A 76 5.43 6.50 5.43
C GLN A 76 4.20 6.26 6.29
N ARG A 77 4.35 5.52 7.40
CA ARG A 77 3.25 5.29 8.34
C ARG A 77 2.70 6.63 8.84
N GLU A 78 3.57 7.57 9.20
CA GLU A 78 3.14 8.88 9.67
C GLU A 78 2.36 9.67 8.60
N LYS A 79 2.87 9.69 7.36
CA LYS A 79 2.15 10.30 6.23
C LYS A 79 0.77 9.70 6.00
N MET A 80 0.65 8.38 6.14
CA MET A 80 -0.64 7.69 6.04
C MET A 80 -1.58 8.11 7.17
N THR A 81 -1.08 8.19 8.41
CA THR A 81 -1.84 8.66 9.57
C THR A 81 -2.38 10.08 9.36
N GLU A 82 -1.54 11.00 8.91
CA GLU A 82 -1.95 12.37 8.58
C GLU A 82 -3.03 12.40 7.50
N ARG A 83 -2.87 11.57 6.46
CA ARG A 83 -3.84 11.49 5.37
C ARG A 83 -5.18 10.90 5.83
N ILE A 84 -5.16 9.90 6.71
CA ILE A 84 -6.37 9.32 7.31
C ILE A 84 -7.10 10.40 8.08
N ALA A 85 -6.43 11.12 8.98
CA ALA A 85 -7.05 12.19 9.78
C ALA A 85 -7.72 13.25 8.89
N PHE A 86 -7.05 13.65 7.81
CA PHE A 86 -7.62 14.59 6.83
C PHE A 86 -8.85 14.03 6.11
N LEU A 87 -8.80 12.77 5.68
CA LEU A 87 -9.93 12.12 5.00
C LEU A 87 -11.12 11.90 5.93
N GLU A 88 -10.88 11.58 7.20
CA GLU A 88 -11.92 11.49 8.23
C GLU A 88 -12.60 12.84 8.45
N GLN A 89 -11.81 13.92 8.57
CA GLN A 89 -12.35 15.28 8.70
C GLN A 89 -13.24 15.64 7.49
N ASN A 90 -12.79 15.31 6.27
CA ASN A 90 -13.57 15.58 5.06
C ASN A 90 -14.85 14.75 5.01
N ARG A 91 -14.77 13.46 5.35
CA ARG A 91 -15.94 12.58 5.45
C ARG A 91 -16.95 13.16 6.43
N ASP A 92 -16.50 13.57 7.61
CA ASP A 92 -17.38 14.10 8.65
C ASP A 92 -18.00 15.44 8.24
N ALA A 93 -17.28 16.28 7.51
CA ALA A 93 -17.84 17.49 6.91
C ALA A 93 -18.94 17.17 5.87
N LEU A 94 -18.69 16.21 4.97
CA LEU A 94 -19.69 15.76 4.00
C LEU A 94 -20.93 15.17 4.68
N THR A 95 -20.74 14.35 5.72
CA THR A 95 -21.84 13.81 6.53
C THR A 95 -22.71 14.93 7.10
N ARG A 96 -22.10 15.97 7.68
CA ARG A 96 -22.86 17.12 8.21
C ARG A 96 -23.65 17.86 7.13
N HIS A 97 -23.08 18.03 5.94
CA HIS A 97 -23.78 18.65 4.83
C HIS A 97 -24.99 17.81 4.37
N ILE A 98 -24.82 16.49 4.27
CA ILE A 98 -25.90 15.57 3.93
C ILE A 98 -27.00 15.61 4.99
N GLU A 99 -26.66 15.52 6.27
CA GLU A 99 -27.63 15.59 7.37
C GLU A 99 -28.42 16.90 7.35
N ALA A 100 -27.77 18.03 7.07
CA ALA A 100 -28.43 19.32 6.94
C ALA A 100 -29.43 19.33 5.77
N MET A 101 -29.06 18.74 4.62
CA MET A 101 -29.96 18.61 3.47
C MET A 101 -31.15 17.71 3.79
N ASP A 102 -30.93 16.58 4.49
CA ASP A 102 -31.99 15.65 4.86
C ASP A 102 -32.97 16.26 5.86
N ILE A 103 -32.50 17.10 6.80
CA ILE A 103 -33.37 17.87 7.70
C ILE A 103 -34.22 18.86 6.91
N MET A 104 -33.61 19.60 5.97
CA MET A 104 -34.34 20.54 5.12
C MET A 104 -35.37 19.84 4.22
N ALA A 105 -35.06 18.64 3.74
CA ALA A 105 -35.96 17.83 2.92
C ALA A 105 -37.04 17.09 3.74
N GLY A 106 -37.01 17.18 5.08
CA GLY A 106 -37.94 16.49 5.98
C GLY A 106 -37.71 14.98 6.07
N VAL A 107 -36.56 14.50 5.61
CA VAL A 107 -36.14 13.08 5.62
C VAL A 107 -35.60 12.66 6.99
N LEU A 108 -34.99 13.59 7.74
CA LEU A 108 -34.53 13.38 9.11
C LEU A 108 -35.18 14.41 10.06
N PRO A 109 -35.68 14.00 11.24
CA PRO A 109 -36.18 14.96 12.22
C PRO A 109 -35.03 15.85 12.71
N ALA A 110 -35.24 17.16 12.73
CA ALA A 110 -34.30 18.10 13.32
C ALA A 110 -33.99 17.66 14.75
N ARG A 111 -32.73 17.29 15.03
CA ARG A 111 -32.33 16.82 16.38
C ARG A 111 -32.73 17.88 17.40
N GLY A 112 -33.66 17.48 18.28
CA GLY A 112 -34.23 18.35 19.30
C GLY A 112 -33.15 18.91 20.22
N ALA A 113 -33.17 20.24 20.36
CA ALA A 113 -32.44 20.95 21.39
C ALA A 113 -32.87 20.46 22.78
N ARG A 114 -31.90 20.07 23.61
CA ARG A 114 -31.99 20.06 25.07
C ARG A 114 -30.70 20.62 25.63
#